data_AF-A0A6P0MQ67-F1
#
_entry.id   AF-A0A6P0MQ67-F1
#
_cell.length_a   1.000
_cell.length_b   1.000
_cell.length_c   1.000
_cell.angle_alpha   90.00
_cell.angle_beta   90.00
_cell.angle_gamma   90.00
#
_symmetry.space_group_name_H-M   'P 1'
#
loop_
_entity.id
_entity.type
_entity.pdbx_description
1 polymer ?
#
loop_
_entity_poly.entity_id
_entity_poly.type
_entity_poly.pdbx_seq_one_letter_code
_entity_poly.pdbx_strand_id
1 'polypeptide(L)' 'MTINSAQASNKIFQEDISEYVAELQLHMALQARNLVPTLTQATDSREQLLHQTQANIEKLVSRQAR' A
#
# COMPACT_ATOMS: atom_id res chain seq x y z
N MET A 1 30.64 -2.55 -30.84
CA MET A 1 30.79 -1.91 -29.51
C MET A 1 29.49 -1.15 -29.15
N THR A 2 28.32 -1.81 -29.16
CA THR A 2 27.01 -1.12 -29.05
C THR A 2 26.00 -1.84 -28.15
N ILE A 3 26.38 -2.97 -27.53
CA ILE A 3 25.47 -3.83 -26.75
C ILE A 3 25.33 -3.32 -25.30
N ASN A 4 26.38 -2.67 -24.77
CA ASN A 4 26.45 -2.22 -23.37
C ASN A 4 25.56 -1.00 -23.08
N SER A 5 25.34 -0.12 -24.08
CA SER A 5 24.54 1.09 -23.92
C SER A 5 23.05 0.79 -23.75
N ALA A 6 22.50 -0.18 -24.50
CA ALA A 6 21.10 -0.59 -24.38
C ALA A 6 20.79 -1.24 -23.01
N GLN A 7 21.76 -1.97 -22.43
CA GLN A 7 21.62 -2.56 -21.10
C GLN A 7 21.64 -1.50 -19.98
N ALA A 8 22.50 -0.47 -20.12
CA ALA A 8 22.54 0.65 -19.18
C ALA A 8 21.21 1.44 -19.20
N SER A 9 20.65 1.71 -20.38
CA SER A 9 19.36 2.41 -20.51
C SER A 9 18.20 1.62 -19.88
N ASN A 10 18.20 0.29 -20.01
CA ASN A 10 17.17 -0.57 -19.41
C ASN A 10 17.26 -0.58 -17.87
N LYS A 11 18.48 -0.58 -17.33
CA LYS A 11 18.69 -0.50 -15.87
C LYS A 11 18.19 0.82 -15.28
N ILE A 12 18.47 1.94 -15.94
CA ILE A 12 17.98 3.27 -15.54
C ILE A 12 16.44 3.30 -15.56
N PHE A 13 15.82 2.79 -16.63
CA PHE A 13 14.36 2.72 -16.74
C PHE A 13 13.71 1.80 -15.68
N GLN A 14 14.36 0.69 -15.32
CA GLN A 14 13.89 -0.18 -14.24
C GLN A 14 13.99 0.50 -12.86
N GLU A 15 15.05 1.26 -12.62
CA GLU A 15 15.22 2.05 -11.38
C GLU A 15 14.13 3.13 -11.29
N ASP A 16 13.91 3.90 -12.37
CA ASP A 16 12.86 4.92 -12.44
C ASP A 16 11.44 4.34 -12.22
N ILE A 17 11.15 3.17 -12.80
CA ILE A 17 9.86 2.49 -12.56
C ILE A 17 9.76 2.02 -11.11
N SER A 18 10.85 1.48 -10.56
CA SER A 18 10.85 0.98 -9.17
C SER A 18 10.61 2.11 -8.18
N GLU A 19 11.23 3.26 -8.42
CA GLU A 19 11.02 4.48 -7.64
C GLU A 19 9.58 4.98 -7.77
N TYR A 20 9.06 5.12 -8.99
CA TYR A 20 7.66 5.51 -9.21
C TYR A 20 6.65 4.56 -8.55
N VAL A 21 6.88 3.25 -8.62
CA VAL A 21 6.03 2.25 -7.98
C VAL A 21 6.11 2.37 -6.46
N ALA A 22 7.29 2.61 -5.89
CA ALA A 22 7.45 2.81 -4.46
C ALA A 22 6.69 4.08 -3.98
N GLU A 23 6.82 5.20 -4.70
CA GLU A 23 6.08 6.43 -4.43
C GLU A 23 4.57 6.21 -4.52
N LEU A 24 4.11 5.54 -5.57
CA LEU A 24 2.69 5.21 -5.76
C LEU A 24 2.17 4.29 -4.66
N GLN A 25 2.95 3.27 -4.26
CA GLN A 25 2.59 2.36 -3.18
C GLN A 25 2.44 3.11 -1.86
N LEU A 26 3.35 4.03 -1.56
CA LEU A 26 3.26 4.89 -0.38
C LEU A 26 2.03 5.81 -0.45
N HIS A 27 1.81 6.46 -1.59
CA HIS A 27 0.65 7.32 -1.80
C HIS A 27 -0.67 6.56 -1.61
N MET A 28 -0.79 5.37 -2.21
CA MET A 28 -1.97 4.50 -2.10
C MET A 28 -2.17 3.99 -0.67
N ALA A 29 -1.10 3.66 0.06
CA ALA A 29 -1.19 3.25 1.46
C ALA A 29 -1.71 4.39 2.36
N LEU A 30 -1.23 5.62 2.14
CA LEU A 30 -1.72 6.81 2.86
C LEU A 30 -3.17 7.13 2.48
N GLN A 31 -3.52 7.05 1.20
CA GLN A 31 -4.88 7.26 0.72
C GLN A 31 -5.85 6.20 1.27
N ALA A 32 -5.42 4.94 1.39
CA ALA A 32 -6.24 3.88 1.96
C ALA A 32 -6.67 4.18 3.40
N ARG A 33 -5.83 4.84 4.22
CA ARG A 33 -6.25 5.30 5.57
C ARG A 33 -7.40 6.30 5.52
N ASN A 34 -7.49 7.13 4.49
CA ASN A 34 -8.58 8.09 4.34
C ASN A 34 -9.87 7.45 3.80
N LEU A 35 -9.77 6.28 3.18
CA LEU A 35 -10.90 5.52 2.65
C LEU A 35 -11.48 4.54 3.69
N VAL A 36 -10.80 4.32 4.82
CA VAL A 36 -11.33 3.54 5.94
C VAL A 36 -12.18 4.49 6.81
N PRO A 37 -13.52 4.31 6.85
CA PRO A 37 -14.36 5.10 7.73
C PRO A 37 -13.95 4.87 9.19
N THR A 38 -13.80 5.95 9.96
CA THR A 38 -13.54 5.84 11.40
C THR A 38 -14.82 5.40 12.08
N LEU A 39 -14.99 4.09 12.27
CA LEU A 39 -16.15 3.48 12.91
C LEU A 39 -16.06 3.65 14.43
N THR A 40 -16.65 4.72 14.96
CA THR A 40 -16.75 4.95 16.42
C THR A 40 -17.89 4.18 17.08
N GLN A 41 -18.95 3.86 16.32
CA GLN A 41 -20.07 3.04 16.76
C GLN A 41 -20.62 2.27 15.57
N ALA A 42 -20.73 0.94 15.69
CA ALA A 42 -21.29 0.09 14.65
C ALA A 42 -22.79 -0.11 14.92
N THR A 43 -23.63 0.64 14.21
CA THR A 43 -25.08 0.67 14.42
C THR A 43 -25.78 -0.40 13.58
N ASP A 44 -25.24 -0.68 12.40
CA ASP A 44 -25.76 -1.66 11.45
C ASP A 44 -24.83 -2.86 11.25
N SER A 45 -25.37 -4.01 10.83
CA SER A 45 -24.61 -5.25 10.59
C SER A 45 -23.43 -5.07 9.61
N ARG A 46 -23.58 -4.17 8.62
CA ARG A 46 -22.50 -3.83 7.67
C ARG A 46 -21.36 -3.09 8.36
N GLU A 47 -21.69 -2.17 9.26
CA GLU A 47 -20.72 -1.42 10.05
C GLU A 47 -20.00 -2.34 11.03
N GLN A 48 -20.70 -3.32 11.62
CA GLN A 48 -20.08 -4.33 12.47
C GLN A 48 -19.05 -5.18 11.71
N LEU A 49 -19.39 -5.61 10.48
CA LEU A 49 -18.47 -6.36 9.64
C LEU A 49 -17.23 -5.53 9.26
N LEU A 50 -17.41 -4.26 8.91
CA LEU A 50 -16.32 -3.34 8.59
C LEU A 50 -15.42 -3.09 9.81
N HIS A 51 -16.01 -2.84 10.98
CA HIS A 51 -15.29 -2.64 12.23
C HIS A 51 -14.50 -3.89 12.62
N GLN A 52 -15.10 -5.08 12.50
CA GLN A 52 -14.41 -6.34 12.77
C GLN A 52 -13.25 -6.58 11.79
N THR A 53 -13.45 -6.25 10.52
CA THR A 53 -12.40 -6.33 9.49
C THR A 53 -11.25 -5.38 9.82
N GLN A 54 -11.55 -4.13 10.17
CA GLN A 54 -10.56 -3.13 10.56
C GLN A 54 -9.74 -3.61 11.76
N ALA A 55 -10.39 -4.03 12.85
CA ALA A 55 -9.71 -4.51 14.05
C ALA A 55 -8.82 -5.75 13.78
N ASN A 56 -9.23 -6.61 12.85
CA ASN A 56 -8.42 -7.76 12.45
C ASN A 56 -7.17 -7.35 11.67
N ILE A 57 -7.30 -6.40 10.73
CA ILE A 57 -6.15 -5.87 9.98
C ILE A 57 -5.17 -5.17 10.93
N GLU A 58 -5.65 -4.31 11.83
CA GLU A 58 -4.81 -3.62 12.82
C GLU A 58 -4.02 -4.61 13.70
N LYS A 59 -4.67 -5.70 14.14
CA LYS A 59 -3.99 -6.78 14.89
C LYS A 59 -2.93 -7.49 14.06
N LEU A 60 -3.19 -7.78 12.79
CA LEU A 60 -2.23 -8.43 11.90
C LEU A 60 -1.00 -7.53 11.65
N VAL A 61 -1.24 -6.25 11.36
CA VAL A 61 -0.16 -5.27 11.14
C VAL A 61 0.66 -5.06 12.41
N SER A 62 0.02 -4.94 13.58
CA SER A 62 0.73 -4.82 14.86
C SER A 62 1.63 -6.02 15.17
N ARG A 63 1.30 -7.22 14.66
CA ARG A 63 2.12 -8.43 14.81
C ARG A 63 3.23 -8.49 13.78
N GLN A 64 2.97 -8.06 12.55
CA GLN A 64 3.96 -8.02 11.45
C GLN A 64 5.05 -6.97 11.68
N ALA A 65 4.72 -5.89 12.40
CA ALA A 65 5.64 -4.81 12.74
C ALA A 65 6.48 -5.07 14.01
N ARG A 66 6.32 -6.23 14.67
CA ARG A 66 7.28 -6.73 15.67
C ARG A 66 8.36 -7.54 14.98
#